data_AF-A0AA37UQ18-F1
#
_entry.id   AF-A0AA37UQ18-F1
#
_cell.length_a   1.000
_cell.length_b   1.000
_cell.length_c   1.000
_cell.angle_alpha   90.00
_cell.angle_beta   90.00
_cell.angle_gamma   90.00
#
_symmetry.space_group_name_H-M   'P 1'
#
loop_
_entity.id
_entity.type
_entity.pdbx_description
1 polymer ?
#
loop_
_entity_poly.entity_id
_entity_poly.type
_entity_poly.pdbx_seq_one_letter_code
_entity_poly.pdbx_strand_id
1 'polypeptide(L)'
;MYYHLAIVDLFRPLLRQNGASRQRLPAFRSTEATPDAVYAASVNQLKRIVLFYRQNYPESSYCFFWHSALLYLANAMLAEAKVTGHGPEWRFYFRLCMTCYQTLYTSFRLAKGVTLSLLSMALEKGVMDIPQARAIRKDLGLRGKHHDISDLVPVSWVVDLDLAMTDPSAAQAENLVQRFREIQPGEANDDDELLAQEPRDQQ
;
A
#
# COMPACT_ATOMS: atom_id res chain seq x y z
N MET A 1 -4.48 8.55 14.62
CA MET A 1 -3.81 7.81 13.52
C MET A 1 -2.66 6.96 14.05
N TYR A 2 -1.50 7.56 14.41
CA TYR A 2 -0.29 6.82 14.81
C TYR A 2 -0.46 5.83 15.95
N TYR A 3 -1.33 6.12 16.92
CA TYR A 3 -1.69 5.17 17.98
C TYR A 3 -2.15 3.81 17.41
N HIS A 4 -3.01 3.82 16.40
CA HIS A 4 -3.50 2.58 15.78
C HIS A 4 -2.45 1.92 14.89
N LEU A 5 -1.52 2.69 14.29
CA LEU A 5 -0.39 2.11 13.54
C LEU A 5 0.54 1.35 14.51
N ALA A 6 0.87 1.95 15.65
CA ALA A 6 1.71 1.32 16.66
C ALA A 6 1.08 0.03 17.19
N ILE A 7 -0.25 0.02 17.42
CA ILE A 7 -0.95 -1.22 17.79
C ILE A 7 -0.89 -2.25 16.67
N VAL A 8 -1.18 -1.86 15.43
CA VAL A 8 -1.15 -2.78 14.29
C VAL A 8 0.23 -3.45 14.17
N ASP A 9 1.32 -2.70 14.31
CA ASP A 9 2.68 -3.25 14.26
C ASP A 9 3.03 -4.13 15.46
N LEU A 10 2.66 -3.71 16.66
CA LEU A 10 2.94 -4.48 17.87
C LEU A 10 2.26 -5.86 17.82
N PHE A 11 1.05 -5.92 17.26
CA PHE A 11 0.24 -7.14 17.22
C PHE A 11 0.40 -7.96 15.94
N ARG A 12 0.89 -7.39 14.84
CA ARG A 12 1.11 -8.11 13.55
C ARG A 12 1.93 -9.40 13.69
N PRO A 13 3.06 -9.46 14.44
CA PRO A 13 3.81 -10.70 14.61
C PRO A 13 3.02 -11.80 15.31
N LEU A 14 2.17 -11.42 16.27
CA LEU A 14 1.35 -12.35 17.07
C LEU A 14 0.26 -13.02 16.24
N LEU A 15 -0.19 -12.37 15.15
CA LEU A 15 -1.15 -12.96 14.22
C LEU A 15 -0.56 -14.10 13.39
N ARG A 16 0.76 -14.07 13.14
CA ARG A 16 1.46 -15.12 12.37
C ARG A 16 1.86 -16.32 13.23
N GLN A 17 1.92 -16.15 14.54
CA GLN A 17 2.25 -17.24 15.46
C GLN A 17 1.02 -18.14 15.68
N ASN A 18 1.12 -19.38 15.21
CA ASN A 18 0.07 -20.39 15.35
C ASN A 18 -0.39 -20.51 16.82
N GLY A 19 -1.65 -20.19 17.10
CA GLY A 19 -2.27 -20.30 18.43
C GLY A 19 -2.18 -19.05 19.31
N ALA A 20 -1.17 -18.19 19.15
CA ALA A 20 -1.01 -16.98 19.96
C ALA A 20 -2.06 -15.91 19.65
N SER A 21 -2.52 -15.84 18.39
CA SER A 21 -3.48 -14.84 17.92
C SER A 21 -4.83 -14.86 18.65
N ARG A 22 -5.23 -16.03 19.16
CA ARG A 22 -6.48 -16.25 19.92
C ARG A 22 -6.25 -16.41 21.42
N GLN A 23 -5.00 -16.34 21.88
CA GLN A 23 -4.70 -16.45 23.30
C GLN A 23 -5.13 -15.15 24.01
N ARG A 24 -5.88 -15.30 25.10
CA ARG A 24 -6.32 -14.16 25.90
C ARG A 24 -5.12 -13.40 26.48
N LEU A 25 -5.15 -12.08 26.33
CA LEU A 25 -4.18 -11.17 26.91
C LEU A 25 -4.52 -10.92 28.39
N PRO A 26 -3.67 -11.36 29.34
CA PRO A 26 -3.99 -11.31 30.77
C PRO A 26 -4.05 -9.88 31.33
N ALA A 27 -3.42 -8.91 30.65
CA ALA A 27 -3.43 -7.51 31.04
C ALA A 27 -4.81 -6.82 30.87
N PHE A 28 -5.72 -7.42 30.09
CA PHE A 28 -7.02 -6.84 29.80
C PHE A 28 -8.14 -7.56 30.57
N ARG A 29 -9.09 -6.77 31.08
CA ARG A 29 -10.25 -7.28 31.82
C ARG A 29 -11.25 -8.02 30.93
N SER A 30 -11.29 -7.70 29.62
CA SER A 30 -12.18 -8.37 28.67
C SER A 30 -11.76 -9.82 28.42
N THR A 31 -12.74 -10.71 28.36
CA THR A 31 -12.55 -12.12 27.96
C THR A 31 -12.27 -12.27 26.47
N GLU A 32 -12.61 -11.26 25.68
CA GLU A 32 -12.40 -11.19 24.23
C GLU A 32 -11.12 -10.42 23.85
N ALA A 33 -10.31 -10.03 24.84
CA ALA A 33 -9.06 -9.32 24.58
C ALA A 33 -7.98 -10.29 24.09
N THR A 34 -8.04 -10.63 22.82
CA THR A 34 -7.07 -11.44 22.09
C THR A 34 -6.27 -10.55 21.11
N PRO A 35 -5.04 -10.95 20.71
CA PRO A 35 -4.26 -10.22 19.72
C PRO A 35 -5.03 -9.90 18.42
N ASP A 36 -5.82 -10.84 17.91
CA ASP A 36 -6.64 -10.63 16.71
C ASP A 36 -7.74 -9.59 16.93
N ALA A 37 -8.42 -9.60 18.07
CA ALA A 37 -9.44 -8.61 18.42
C ALA A 37 -8.84 -7.20 18.56
N VAL A 38 -7.67 -7.07 19.19
CA VAL A 38 -6.97 -5.78 19.35
C VAL A 38 -6.50 -5.23 18.00
N TYR A 39 -5.93 -6.09 17.15
CA TYR A 39 -5.55 -5.73 15.80
C TYR A 39 -6.77 -5.30 14.97
N ALA A 40 -7.83 -6.13 14.94
CA ALA A 40 -9.05 -5.86 14.18
C ALA A 40 -9.74 -4.57 14.63
N ALA A 41 -9.78 -4.30 15.94
CA ALA A 41 -10.30 -3.05 16.47
C ALA A 41 -9.52 -1.84 15.95
N SER A 42 -8.19 -1.91 15.91
CA SER A 42 -7.35 -0.81 15.38
C SER A 42 -7.49 -0.62 13.88
N VAL A 43 -7.58 -1.71 13.09
CA VAL A 43 -7.87 -1.63 11.65
C VAL A 43 -9.25 -1.00 11.42
N ASN A 44 -10.26 -1.36 12.20
CA ASN A 44 -11.60 -0.76 12.10
C ASN A 44 -11.60 0.73 12.47
N GLN A 45 -10.78 1.17 13.42
CA GLN A 45 -10.60 2.60 13.68
C GLN A 45 -9.85 3.30 12.53
N LEU A 46 -8.86 2.65 11.92
CA LEU A 46 -8.18 3.20 10.74
C LEU A 46 -9.11 3.37 9.54
N LYS A 47 -10.01 2.41 9.27
CA LYS A 47 -11.09 2.53 8.28
C LYS A 47 -11.87 3.84 8.46
N ARG A 48 -12.33 4.11 9.69
CA ARG A 48 -13.08 5.33 10.05
C ARG A 48 -12.23 6.60 9.92
N ILE A 49 -11.00 6.59 10.43
CA ILE A 49 -10.10 7.74 10.39
C ILE A 49 -9.77 8.13 8.95
N VAL A 50 -9.43 7.15 8.09
CA VAL A 50 -9.10 7.39 6.68
C VAL A 50 -10.30 7.97 5.94
N LEU A 51 -11.48 7.38 6.12
CA LEU A 51 -12.71 7.86 5.49
C LEU A 51 -13.05 9.28 5.95
N PHE A 52 -13.05 9.51 7.27
CA PHE A 52 -13.38 10.81 7.85
C PHE A 52 -12.38 11.88 7.41
N TYR A 53 -11.08 11.59 7.45
CA TYR A 53 -10.05 12.55 7.06
C TYR A 53 -10.18 12.91 5.58
N ARG A 54 -10.38 11.91 4.70
CA ARG A 54 -10.58 12.14 3.27
C ARG A 54 -11.82 12.98 2.98
N GLN A 55 -12.91 12.76 3.72
CA GLN A 55 -14.18 13.43 3.46
C GLN A 55 -14.24 14.87 4.00
N ASN A 56 -13.62 15.14 5.14
CA ASN A 56 -13.82 16.39 5.87
C ASN A 56 -12.66 17.38 5.73
N TYR A 57 -11.50 16.95 5.21
CA TYR A 57 -10.29 17.77 5.15
C TYR A 57 -9.72 17.80 3.73
N PRO A 58 -9.77 18.95 3.03
CA PRO A 58 -9.13 19.13 1.72
C PRO A 58 -7.63 18.80 1.74
N GLU A 59 -6.98 19.00 2.87
CA GLU A 59 -5.58 18.66 3.18
C GLU A 59 -5.26 17.20 2.85
N SER A 60 -6.25 16.30 2.89
CA SER A 60 -6.07 14.91 2.48
C SER A 60 -5.51 14.73 1.06
N SER A 61 -5.64 15.76 0.20
CA SER A 61 -5.13 15.73 -1.17
C SER A 61 -3.68 16.23 -1.31
N TYR A 62 -3.18 17.04 -0.37
CA TYR A 62 -1.88 17.72 -0.48
C TYR A 62 -1.03 17.68 0.80
N CYS A 63 -1.45 16.94 1.83
CA CYS A 63 -0.67 16.64 3.03
C CYS A 63 -0.28 15.16 3.02
N PHE A 64 1.03 14.86 3.10
CA PHE A 64 1.53 13.49 3.05
C PHE A 64 1.57 12.79 4.43
N PHE A 65 1.39 13.52 5.53
CA PHE A 65 1.59 13.02 6.90
C PHE A 65 0.75 11.77 7.23
N TRP A 66 -0.45 11.68 6.66
CA TRP A 66 -1.41 10.61 6.90
C TRP A 66 -1.26 9.38 5.99
N HIS A 67 -0.30 9.40 5.05
CA HIS A 67 -0.11 8.30 4.09
C HIS A 67 0.16 6.96 4.79
N SER A 68 0.81 6.99 5.97
CA SER A 68 1.09 5.80 6.76
C SER A 68 -0.21 5.06 7.15
N ALA A 69 -1.30 5.76 7.45
CA ALA A 69 -2.60 5.09 7.64
C ALA A 69 -3.15 4.47 6.36
N LEU A 70 -2.96 5.11 5.20
CA LEU A 70 -3.34 4.54 3.92
C LEU A 70 -2.56 3.24 3.65
N LEU A 71 -1.25 3.25 3.92
CA LEU A 71 -0.38 2.08 3.76
C LEU A 71 -0.83 0.92 4.66
N TYR A 72 -1.06 1.19 5.95
CA TYR A 72 -1.44 0.17 6.93
C TYR A 72 -2.83 -0.38 6.63
N LEU A 73 -3.78 0.50 6.29
CA LEU A 73 -5.12 0.08 5.92
C LEU A 73 -5.10 -0.75 4.64
N ALA A 74 -4.38 -0.32 3.59
CA ALA A 74 -4.27 -1.10 2.35
C ALA A 74 -3.69 -2.50 2.58
N ASN A 75 -2.61 -2.61 3.37
CA ASN A 75 -2.05 -3.90 3.77
C ASN A 75 -3.09 -4.78 4.50
N ALA A 76 -3.81 -4.21 5.47
CA ALA A 76 -4.86 -4.93 6.19
C ALA A 76 -5.99 -5.38 5.26
N MET A 77 -6.41 -4.56 4.28
CA MET A 77 -7.45 -4.95 3.31
C MET A 77 -6.98 -6.06 2.38
N LEU A 78 -5.71 -6.05 1.96
CA LEU A 78 -5.12 -7.13 1.18
C LEU A 78 -4.98 -8.44 1.98
N ALA A 79 -4.79 -8.35 3.30
CA ALA A 79 -4.82 -9.50 4.18
C ALA A 79 -6.25 -10.05 4.38
N GLU A 80 -7.23 -9.18 4.65
CA GLU A 80 -8.66 -9.52 4.78
C GLU A 80 -9.20 -10.18 3.50
N ALA A 81 -8.75 -9.73 2.32
CA ALA A 81 -9.17 -10.28 1.04
C ALA A 81 -8.88 -11.78 0.86
N LYS A 82 -7.91 -12.34 1.60
CA LYS A 82 -7.59 -13.78 1.59
C LYS A 82 -8.45 -14.61 2.55
N VAL A 83 -9.10 -13.99 3.53
CA VAL A 83 -9.82 -14.73 4.57
C VAL A 83 -11.23 -15.06 4.07
N THR A 84 -11.52 -16.35 3.92
CA THR A 84 -12.86 -16.84 3.57
C THR A 84 -13.87 -16.47 4.65
N GLY A 85 -14.96 -15.79 4.28
CA GLY A 85 -16.05 -15.43 5.19
C GLY A 85 -16.07 -13.96 5.66
N HIS A 86 -15.06 -13.14 5.31
CA HIS A 86 -15.15 -11.69 5.49
C HIS A 86 -16.01 -11.04 4.39
N GLY A 87 -16.76 -10.00 4.77
CA GLY A 87 -17.60 -9.24 3.85
C GLY A 87 -16.79 -8.51 2.76
N PRO A 88 -17.44 -8.06 1.67
CA PRO A 88 -16.75 -7.41 0.55
C PRO A 88 -16.23 -5.99 0.87
N GLU A 89 -16.31 -5.56 2.13
CA GLU A 89 -15.96 -4.22 2.60
C GLU A 89 -14.48 -3.88 2.33
N TRP A 90 -13.59 -4.88 2.37
CA TRP A 90 -12.18 -4.69 2.08
C TRP A 90 -11.94 -4.04 0.71
N ARG A 91 -12.79 -4.36 -0.29
CA ARG A 91 -12.68 -3.81 -1.66
C ARG A 91 -12.90 -2.31 -1.67
N PHE A 92 -13.85 -1.83 -0.87
CA PHE A 92 -14.16 -0.42 -0.76
C PHE A 92 -12.97 0.35 -0.17
N TYR A 93 -12.46 -0.09 0.99
CA TYR A 93 -11.35 0.60 1.65
C TYR A 93 -10.03 0.47 0.88
N PHE A 94 -9.79 -0.66 0.22
CA PHE A 94 -8.61 -0.79 -0.64
C PHE A 94 -8.68 0.20 -1.80
N ARG A 95 -9.81 0.29 -2.51
CA ARG A 95 -10.01 1.29 -3.57
C ARG A 95 -9.92 2.72 -3.04
N LEU A 96 -10.45 3.00 -1.85
CA LEU A 96 -10.31 4.30 -1.20
C LEU A 96 -8.84 4.66 -1.00
N CYS A 97 -8.02 3.72 -0.50
CA CYS A 97 -6.58 3.94 -0.33
C CYS A 97 -5.89 4.23 -1.67
N MET A 98 -6.20 3.46 -2.72
CA MET A 98 -5.66 3.67 -4.06
C MET A 98 -6.01 5.06 -4.61
N THR A 99 -7.28 5.48 -4.51
CA THR A 99 -7.72 6.83 -4.93
C THR A 99 -7.02 7.93 -4.14
N CYS A 100 -6.81 7.73 -2.83
CA CYS A 100 -6.10 8.70 -2.00
C CYS A 100 -4.63 8.81 -2.43
N TYR A 101 -3.95 7.70 -2.71
CA TYR A 101 -2.59 7.72 -3.23
C TYR A 101 -2.48 8.32 -4.64
N GLN A 102 -3.43 8.02 -5.54
CA GLN A 102 -3.51 8.67 -6.85
C GLN A 102 -3.69 10.18 -6.73
N THR A 103 -4.48 10.63 -5.74
CA THR A 103 -4.61 12.06 -5.44
C THR A 103 -3.31 12.62 -4.89
N LEU A 104 -2.72 11.98 -3.87
CA LEU A 104 -1.45 12.43 -3.29
C LEU A 104 -0.32 12.49 -4.32
N TYR A 105 -0.36 11.65 -5.35
CA TYR A 105 0.64 11.68 -6.42
C TYR A 105 0.69 13.02 -7.16
N THR A 106 -0.39 13.80 -7.19
CA THR A 106 -0.35 15.15 -7.79
C THR A 106 0.61 16.08 -7.05
N SER A 107 0.88 15.84 -5.77
CA SER A 107 1.78 16.67 -4.96
C SER A 107 3.03 15.94 -4.48
N PHE A 108 3.00 14.60 -4.40
CA PHE A 108 4.05 13.77 -3.83
C PHE A 108 4.37 12.58 -4.72
N ARG A 109 5.49 12.66 -5.43
CA ARG A 109 6.01 11.64 -6.35
C ARG A 109 6.08 10.25 -5.74
N LEU A 110 6.43 10.22 -4.46
CA LEU A 110 6.52 9.03 -3.64
C LEU A 110 5.25 8.15 -3.64
N ALA A 111 4.07 8.76 -3.78
CA ALA A 111 2.83 8.02 -3.87
C ALA A 111 2.81 7.04 -5.05
N LYS A 112 3.57 7.29 -6.12
CA LYS A 112 3.69 6.38 -7.27
C LYS A 112 4.25 5.03 -6.86
N GLY A 113 5.41 5.02 -6.19
CA GLY A 113 6.06 3.79 -5.74
C GLY A 113 5.15 2.96 -4.82
N VAL A 114 4.48 3.61 -3.88
CA VAL A 114 3.54 2.93 -2.97
C VAL A 114 2.34 2.37 -3.73
N THR A 115 1.76 3.15 -4.65
CA THR A 115 0.62 2.72 -5.48
C THR A 115 0.96 1.49 -6.29
N LEU A 116 2.09 1.52 -7.02
CA LEU A 116 2.53 0.42 -7.87
C LEU A 116 2.87 -0.84 -7.06
N SER A 117 3.49 -0.67 -5.89
CA SER A 117 3.77 -1.77 -4.96
C SER A 117 2.48 -2.44 -4.47
N LEU A 118 1.49 -1.65 -4.06
CA LEU A 118 0.18 -2.17 -3.64
C LEU A 118 -0.56 -2.86 -4.79
N LEU A 119 -0.41 -2.40 -6.03
CA LEU A 119 -0.93 -3.09 -7.22
C LEU A 119 -0.24 -4.44 -7.44
N SER A 120 1.09 -4.52 -7.28
CA SER A 120 1.83 -5.79 -7.34
C SER A 120 1.26 -6.78 -6.33
N MET A 121 1.14 -6.34 -5.07
CA MET A 121 0.62 -7.17 -3.99
C MET A 121 -0.82 -7.63 -4.27
N ALA A 122 -1.66 -6.76 -4.84
CA ALA A 122 -3.04 -7.10 -5.17
C ALA A 122 -3.14 -8.14 -6.31
N LEU A 123 -2.29 -8.02 -7.34
CA LEU A 123 -2.20 -8.97 -8.45
C LEU A 123 -1.69 -10.34 -7.97
N GLU A 124 -0.59 -10.35 -7.20
CA GLU A 124 -0.01 -11.58 -6.65
C GLU A 124 -0.99 -12.33 -5.74
N LYS A 125 -1.83 -11.61 -5.00
CA LYS A 125 -2.85 -12.21 -4.14
C LYS A 125 -4.11 -12.64 -4.93
N GLY A 126 -4.20 -12.33 -6.23
CA GLY A 126 -5.35 -12.66 -7.07
C GLY A 126 -6.62 -11.87 -6.72
N VAL A 127 -6.49 -10.76 -6.00
CA VAL A 127 -7.62 -9.95 -5.50
C VAL A 127 -7.95 -8.77 -6.43
N MET A 128 -7.11 -8.57 -7.44
CA MET A 128 -7.26 -7.60 -8.53
C MET A 128 -6.81 -8.27 -9.84
N ASP A 129 -7.46 -7.90 -10.94
CA ASP A 129 -7.08 -8.34 -12.28
C ASP A 129 -6.11 -7.36 -12.97
N ILE A 130 -5.42 -7.84 -14.01
CA ILE A 130 -4.45 -7.04 -14.77
C ILE A 130 -5.10 -5.79 -15.40
N PRO A 131 -6.30 -5.86 -16.03
CA PRO A 131 -6.95 -4.67 -16.59
C PRO A 131 -7.23 -3.57 -15.56
N GLN A 132 -7.70 -3.92 -14.37
CA GLN A 132 -7.94 -2.97 -13.27
C GLN A 132 -6.64 -2.32 -12.81
N ALA A 133 -5.59 -3.12 -12.62
CA ALA A 133 -4.28 -2.60 -12.22
C ALA A 133 -3.71 -1.66 -13.29
N ARG A 134 -3.85 -2.00 -14.58
CA ARG A 134 -3.44 -1.14 -15.70
C ARG A 134 -4.22 0.17 -15.74
N ALA A 135 -5.53 0.14 -15.50
CA ALA A 135 -6.36 1.34 -15.46
C ALA A 135 -5.90 2.30 -14.35
N ILE A 136 -5.58 1.78 -13.17
CA ILE A 136 -5.05 2.57 -12.04
C ILE A 136 -3.67 3.16 -12.39
N ARG A 137 -2.77 2.36 -12.97
CA ARG A 137 -1.45 2.82 -13.45
C ARG A 137 -1.56 3.95 -14.48
N LYS A 138 -2.48 3.81 -15.45
CA LYS A 138 -2.71 4.83 -16.48
C LYS A 138 -3.22 6.14 -15.88
N ASP A 139 -4.22 6.07 -15.00
CA ASP A 139 -4.74 7.25 -14.30
C ASP A 139 -3.64 7.95 -13.47
N LEU A 140 -2.78 7.17 -12.82
CA LEU A 140 -1.62 7.69 -12.11
C LEU A 140 -0.69 8.48 -13.05
N GLY A 141 -0.33 7.92 -14.20
CA GLY A 141 0.48 8.60 -15.22
C GLY A 141 -0.13 9.92 -15.69
N LEU A 142 -1.46 9.95 -15.90
CA LEU A 142 -2.17 11.17 -16.27
C LEU A 142 -2.12 12.27 -15.19
N ARG A 143 -2.08 11.88 -13.92
CA ARG A 143 -2.00 12.80 -12.77
C ARG A 143 -0.61 13.34 -12.48
N GLY A 144 0.44 12.71 -13.02
CA GLY A 144 1.82 13.08 -12.77
C GLY A 144 2.54 13.78 -13.92
N LYS A 145 1.81 14.28 -14.92
CA LYS A 145 2.39 14.90 -16.12
C LYS A 145 3.29 16.12 -15.84
N HIS A 146 3.20 16.69 -14.64
CA HIS A 146 4.01 17.83 -14.19
C HIS A 146 5.24 17.43 -13.37
N HIS A 147 5.51 16.14 -13.18
CA HIS A 147 6.74 15.67 -12.53
C HIS A 147 7.85 15.53 -13.57
N ASP A 148 8.59 16.62 -13.81
CA ASP A 148 9.70 16.70 -14.79
C ASP A 148 11.02 16.00 -14.34
N ILE A 149 11.04 15.37 -13.16
CA ILE A 149 12.25 14.77 -12.57
C ILE A 149 12.13 13.25 -12.52
N SER A 150 13.24 12.53 -12.70
CA SER A 150 13.37 11.06 -12.70
C SER A 150 12.56 10.34 -11.62
N ASP A 151 11.71 9.39 -12.04
CA ASP A 151 10.74 8.55 -11.30
C ASP A 151 11.31 7.49 -10.35
N LEU A 152 12.53 7.70 -9.89
CA LEU A 152 13.17 6.82 -8.92
C LEU A 152 12.39 6.82 -7.60
N VAL A 153 11.87 5.64 -7.25
CA VAL A 153 11.27 5.36 -5.95
C VAL A 153 12.41 5.20 -4.94
N PRO A 154 12.33 5.80 -3.73
CA PRO A 154 13.35 5.58 -2.72
C PRO A 154 13.50 4.09 -2.38
N VAL A 155 14.70 3.54 -2.61
CA VAL A 155 15.07 2.13 -2.48
C VAL A 155 14.75 1.56 -1.09
N SER A 156 14.74 2.38 -0.04
CA SER A 156 14.60 1.91 1.35
C SER A 156 13.18 1.84 1.90
N TRP A 157 12.12 2.10 1.12
CA TRP A 157 10.76 2.17 1.66
C TRP A 157 10.06 0.80 1.73
N VAL A 158 9.74 0.32 2.94
CA VAL A 158 8.93 -0.90 3.15
C VAL A 158 7.45 -0.66 2.87
N VAL A 159 6.86 -1.39 1.92
CA VAL A 159 5.43 -1.29 1.55
C VAL A 159 4.64 -2.54 1.93
N ASP A 160 5.20 -3.73 1.74
CA ASP A 160 4.55 -4.98 2.21
C ASP A 160 4.91 -5.22 3.68
N LEU A 161 4.01 -4.81 4.57
CA LEU A 161 4.23 -4.88 6.01
C LEU A 161 4.21 -6.31 6.55
N ASP A 162 3.57 -7.25 5.84
CA ASP A 162 3.56 -8.66 6.22
C ASP A 162 4.84 -9.35 5.77
N LEU A 163 5.29 -9.10 4.54
CA LEU A 163 6.54 -9.63 4.01
C LEU A 163 7.75 -9.10 4.77
N ALA A 164 7.71 -7.85 5.23
CA ALA A 164 8.80 -7.22 5.98
C ALA A 164 9.17 -7.96 7.27
N MET A 165 8.22 -8.70 7.86
CA MET A 165 8.48 -9.52 9.06
C MET A 165 9.40 -10.71 8.79
N THR A 166 9.56 -11.12 7.53
CA THR A 166 10.33 -12.30 7.13
C THR A 166 11.43 -11.98 6.13
N ASP A 167 11.21 -11.01 5.24
CA ASP A 167 12.16 -10.55 4.24
C ASP A 167 11.98 -9.03 4.02
N PRO A 168 12.66 -8.20 4.82
CA PRO A 168 12.59 -6.75 4.71
C PRO A 168 13.04 -6.22 3.34
N SER A 169 13.97 -6.91 2.68
CA SER A 169 14.48 -6.49 1.37
C SER A 169 13.40 -6.66 0.31
N ALA A 170 12.78 -7.84 0.24
CA ALA A 170 11.71 -8.11 -0.71
C ALA A 170 10.45 -7.26 -0.48
N ALA A 171 10.23 -6.78 0.74
CA ALA A 171 9.11 -5.93 1.12
C ALA A 171 9.26 -4.46 0.67
N GLN A 172 10.42 -4.08 0.13
CA GLN A 172 10.69 -2.71 -0.31
C GLN A 172 9.97 -2.37 -1.62
N ALA A 173 9.63 -1.08 -1.75
CA ALA A 173 8.91 -0.55 -2.89
C ALA A 173 9.64 -0.81 -4.22
N GLU A 174 10.97 -0.73 -4.25
CA GLU A 174 11.75 -1.02 -5.46
C GLU A 174 11.49 -2.46 -5.96
N ASN A 175 11.62 -3.45 -5.07
CA ASN A 175 11.41 -4.86 -5.40
C ASN A 175 9.96 -5.15 -5.81
N LEU A 176 8.98 -4.54 -5.12
CA LEU A 176 7.56 -4.71 -5.46
C LEU A 176 7.19 -4.04 -6.78
N VAL A 177 7.76 -2.86 -7.07
CA VAL A 177 7.57 -2.18 -8.36
C VAL A 177 8.19 -3.00 -9.50
N GLN A 178 9.37 -3.60 -9.26
CA GLN A 178 10.01 -4.46 -10.26
C GLN A 178 9.16 -5.69 -10.56
N ARG A 179 8.64 -6.38 -9.53
CA ARG A 179 7.68 -7.49 -9.70
C ARG A 179 6.43 -7.08 -10.46
N PHE A 180 5.89 -5.89 -10.17
CA PHE A 180 4.73 -5.37 -10.89
C PHE A 180 5.00 -5.24 -12.40
N ARG A 181 6.21 -4.80 -12.79
CA ARG A 181 6.63 -4.72 -14.20
C ARG A 181 6.76 -6.10 -14.84
N GLU A 182 7.27 -7.07 -14.11
CA GLU A 182 7.40 -8.46 -14.58
C GLU A 182 6.03 -9.12 -14.83
N ILE A 183 5.04 -8.84 -13.97
CA ILE A 183 3.65 -9.32 -14.14
C ILE A 183 2.95 -8.61 -15.32
N GLN A 184 3.39 -7.40 -15.67
CA GLN A 184 2.86 -6.61 -16.77
C GLN A 184 3.95 -6.25 -17.79
N PRO A 185 4.44 -7.22 -18.60
CA PRO A 185 5.57 -7.03 -19.52
C PRO A 185 5.25 -6.17 -20.76
N GLY A 186 4.29 -5.25 -20.67
CA GLY A 186 3.90 -4.34 -21.74
C GLY A 186 3.84 -2.90 -21.25
N GLU A 187 4.62 -2.05 -21.93
CA GLU A 187 4.94 -0.65 -21.64
C GLU A 187 6.13 -0.52 -20.66
N ALA A 188 7.33 -0.83 -21.20
CA ALA A 188 8.50 -0.04 -20.85
C ALA A 188 8.10 1.44 -20.93
N ASN A 189 8.55 2.24 -19.95
CA ASN A 189 8.32 3.67 -20.02
C ASN A 189 8.78 4.17 -21.39
N ASP A 190 8.03 5.09 -22.01
CA ASP A 190 8.52 5.93 -23.11
C ASP A 190 9.83 6.67 -22.74
N ASP A 191 10.28 6.57 -21.48
CA ASP A 191 11.53 7.13 -20.95
C ASP A 191 12.79 6.27 -21.26
N ASP A 192 12.67 4.96 -21.53
CA ASP A 192 13.84 4.14 -21.90
C ASP A 192 14.32 4.42 -23.34
N GLU A 193 13.45 4.97 -24.20
CA GLU A 193 13.83 5.43 -25.54
C GLU A 193 14.61 6.76 -25.54
N LEU A 194 14.48 7.57 -24.48
CA LEU A 194 15.20 8.85 -24.35
C LEU A 194 16.65 8.67 -23.86
N LEU A 195 16.96 7.55 -23.20
CA LEU A 195 18.34 7.21 -22.80
C LEU A 195 19.13 6.49 -23.90
N ALA A 196 18.48 6.08 -24.99
CA ALA A 196 19.12 5.41 -26.13
C ALA A 196 19.59 6.37 -27.24
N GLN A 197 19.40 7.69 -27.07
CA GLN A 197 19.83 8.71 -28.04
C GLN A 197 20.83 9.69 -27.43
N GLU A 198 21.98 9.20 -26.96
CA GLU A 198 23.19 10.03 -26.95
C GLU A 198 23.83 9.97 -28.34
N PRO A 199 24.06 11.12 -29.03
CA PRO A 199 24.81 11.11 -30.27
C PRO A 199 26.28 10.85 -29.95
N ARG A 200 26.75 9.65 -30.31
CA ARG A 200 28.14 9.51 -30.76
C ARG A 200 28.27 10.37 -32.00
N ASP A 201 28.97 11.49 -31.88
CA ASP A 201 30.25 11.64 -32.56
C ASP A 201 30.85 13.02 -32.29
N GLN A 202 32.04 12.97 -31.67
CA GLN A 202 33.09 13.97 -31.81
C GLN A 202 33.82 13.68 -33.12
N GLN A 203 33.82 14.62 -34.07
CA GLN A 203 35.01 15.01 -34.82
C GLN A 203 34.82 16.32 -35.58
#